data_AF-A0A1T5M811-F1
#
_entry.id   AF-A0A1T5M811-F1
#
_cell.length_a   1.000
_cell.length_b   1.000
_cell.length_c   1.000
_cell.angle_alpha   90.00
_cell.angle_beta   90.00
_cell.angle_gamma   90.00
#
_symmetry.space_group_name_H-M   'P 1'
#
loop_
_entity.id
_entity.type
_entity.pdbx_description
1 polymer ?
#
loop_
_entity_poly.entity_id
_entity_poly.type
_entity_poly.pdbx_seq_one_letter_code
_entity_poly.pdbx_strand_id
1 'polypeptide(L)'
;MDESMNFWNWFKINCKDLHSEKYPNDAFNELDERVYSMGLYWEVGPGVKKENLLTISVSGRKERLHNAKSLLAKAPMLDDWEFDILKKPKANWDTLEIPNHNIKVSACKLDVCVAEV
;
A
#
# COMPACT_ATOMS: atom_id res chain seq x y z
N MET A 1 24.41 -4.39 5.90
CA MET A 1 23.76 -3.28 5.18
C MET A 1 22.27 -3.45 5.38
N ASP A 2 21.53 -2.39 5.71
CA ASP A 2 20.10 -2.49 6.04
C ASP A 2 19.27 -2.81 4.78
N GLU A 3 18.60 -3.97 4.75
CA GLU A 3 17.87 -4.47 3.56
C GLU A 3 16.77 -3.50 3.12
N SER A 4 16.06 -2.88 4.07
CA SER A 4 15.08 -1.84 3.79
C SER A 4 15.69 -0.61 3.12
N MET A 5 16.88 -0.19 3.57
CA MET A 5 17.57 0.95 2.96
C MET A 5 18.10 0.62 1.56
N ASN A 6 18.56 -0.63 1.34
CA ASN A 6 18.94 -1.11 0.01
C ASN A 6 17.74 -1.07 -0.94
N PHE A 7 16.59 -1.59 -0.51
CA PHE A 7 15.34 -1.53 -1.26
C PHE A 7 14.97 -0.10 -1.64
N TRP A 8 14.95 0.83 -0.69
CA TRP A 8 14.55 2.21 -0.96
C TRP A 8 15.54 2.98 -1.84
N ASN A 9 16.83 2.68 -1.75
CA ASN A 9 17.82 3.26 -2.65
C ASN A 9 17.62 2.76 -4.09
N TRP A 10 17.36 1.46 -4.26
CA TRP A 10 17.00 0.89 -5.56
C TRP A 10 15.68 1.49 -6.07
N PHE A 11 14.67 1.63 -5.23
CA PHE A 11 13.37 2.17 -5.62
C PHE A 11 13.49 3.61 -6.15
N LYS A 12 14.28 4.47 -5.49
CA LYS A 12 14.52 5.86 -5.95
C LYS A 12 15.10 5.95 -7.35
N ILE A 13 15.89 4.95 -7.76
CA ILE A 13 16.54 4.93 -9.07
C ILE A 13 15.55 4.45 -10.14
N ASN A 14 14.70 3.47 -9.80
CA ASN A 14 13.86 2.75 -10.76
C ASN A 14 12.37 3.15 -10.73
N CYS A 15 11.95 4.06 -9.84
CA CYS A 15 10.54 4.41 -9.65
C CYS A 15 9.85 4.97 -10.91
N LYS A 16 10.59 5.55 -11.84
CA LYS A 16 10.05 6.04 -13.12
C LYS A 16 9.62 4.91 -14.04
N ASP A 17 10.34 3.79 -14.01
CA ASP A 17 10.05 2.62 -14.84
C ASP A 17 8.88 1.79 -14.29
N LEU A 18 8.56 1.98 -13.00
CA LEU A 18 7.43 1.33 -12.32
C LEU A 18 6.07 2.02 -12.60
N HIS A 19 6.05 3.15 -13.29
CA HIS A 19 4.82 3.86 -13.70
C HIS A 19 4.48 3.70 -15.20
N SER A 20 5.38 3.10 -16.00
CA SER A 20 5.23 3.05 -17.45
C SER A 20 4.07 2.15 -17.90
N GLU A 21 3.21 2.64 -18.81
CA GLU A 21 2.17 1.85 -19.48
C GLU A 21 2.72 0.67 -20.32
N LYS A 22 4.04 0.65 -20.54
CA LYS A 22 4.75 -0.46 -21.18
C LYS A 22 5.26 -1.45 -20.12
N TYR A 23 4.47 -2.48 -19.85
CA TYR A 23 4.98 -3.74 -19.27
C TYR A 23 5.49 -4.63 -20.42
N PRO A 24 6.67 -5.29 -20.33
CA PRO A 24 7.41 -5.70 -19.14
C PRO A 24 8.84 -5.13 -19.05
N ASN A 25 9.20 -4.54 -17.91
CA ASN A 25 10.57 -4.07 -17.63
C ASN A 25 11.20 -4.89 -16.51
N ASP A 26 12.51 -5.10 -16.57
CA ASP A 26 13.33 -5.75 -15.53
C ASP A 26 13.07 -5.16 -14.13
N ALA A 27 12.70 -3.89 -14.04
CA ALA A 27 12.33 -3.21 -12.81
C ALA A 27 11.18 -3.88 -12.04
N PHE A 28 10.18 -4.46 -12.72
CA PHE A 28 9.09 -5.16 -12.03
C PHE A 28 9.51 -6.53 -11.51
N ASN A 29 10.38 -7.23 -12.24
CA ASN A 29 10.96 -8.49 -11.77
C ASN A 29 11.87 -8.23 -10.56
N GLU A 30 12.71 -7.20 -10.62
CA GLU A 30 13.54 -6.81 -9.48
C GLU A 30 12.70 -6.33 -8.28
N LEU A 31 11.58 -5.62 -8.53
CA LEU A 31 10.64 -5.25 -7.46
C LEU A 31 10.09 -6.50 -6.78
N ASP A 32 9.66 -7.48 -7.57
CA ASP A 32 9.11 -8.74 -7.07
C ASP A 32 10.14 -9.52 -6.26
N GLU A 33 11.34 -9.72 -6.80
CA GLU A 33 12.42 -10.43 -6.11
C GLU A 33 12.78 -9.79 -4.77
N ARG A 34 12.92 -8.46 -4.73
CA ARG A 34 13.27 -7.72 -3.50
C ARG A 34 12.16 -7.77 -2.47
N VAL A 35 10.91 -7.62 -2.88
CA VAL A 35 9.77 -7.64 -1.93
C VAL A 35 9.53 -9.06 -1.43
N TYR A 36 9.65 -10.06 -2.31
CA TYR A 36 9.48 -11.46 -1.97
C TYR A 36 10.59 -12.00 -1.07
N SER A 37 11.85 -11.54 -1.23
CA SER A 37 12.95 -11.92 -0.33
C SER A 37 12.68 -11.50 1.12
N MET A 38 11.98 -10.38 1.30
CA MET A 38 11.51 -9.89 2.60
C MET A 38 10.24 -10.59 3.11
N GLY A 39 9.68 -11.52 2.33
CA GLY A 39 8.45 -12.25 2.66
C GLY A 39 7.20 -11.36 2.63
N LEU A 40 7.24 -10.28 1.86
CA LEU A 40 6.18 -9.29 1.68
C LEU A 40 5.54 -9.44 0.30
N TYR A 41 4.49 -8.67 0.06
CA TYR A 41 3.77 -8.60 -1.22
C TYR A 41 3.65 -7.15 -1.64
N TRP A 42 3.65 -6.88 -2.94
CA TRP A 42 3.54 -5.52 -3.46
C TRP A 42 2.38 -5.37 -4.44
N GLU A 43 1.90 -4.13 -4.57
CA GLU A 43 1.01 -3.70 -5.64
C GLU A 43 1.41 -2.27 -6.03
N VAL A 44 1.54 -2.02 -7.33
CA VAL A 44 1.70 -0.66 -7.87
C VAL A 44 0.39 -0.26 -8.55
N GLY A 45 -0.05 0.96 -8.27
CA GLY A 45 -1.25 1.51 -8.88
C GLY A 45 -1.36 3.02 -8.68
N PRO A 46 -2.49 3.63 -9.06
CA PRO A 46 -2.72 5.03 -8.85
C PRO A 46 -2.86 5.35 -7.35
N GLY A 47 -2.28 6.48 -6.93
CA GLY A 47 -2.43 6.98 -5.57
C GLY A 47 -3.70 7.81 -5.36
N VAL A 48 -3.99 8.09 -4.10
CA VAL A 48 -5.09 8.96 -3.65
C VAL A 48 -4.63 10.42 -3.66
N LYS A 49 -3.44 10.70 -3.12
CA LYS A 49 -2.89 12.06 -3.04
C LYS A 49 -1.85 12.36 -4.11
N LYS A 50 -1.20 11.32 -4.61
CA LYS A 50 -0.12 11.39 -5.59
C LYS A 50 -0.45 10.50 -6.78
N GLU A 51 0.26 10.71 -7.87
CA GLU A 51 0.05 9.96 -9.10
C GLU A 51 0.22 8.45 -8.87
N ASN A 52 1.24 8.06 -8.10
CA ASN A 52 1.62 6.68 -7.90
C ASN A 52 1.51 6.23 -6.45
N LEU A 53 1.06 4.99 -6.25
CA LEU A 53 1.04 4.30 -4.97
C LEU A 53 1.75 2.96 -5.09
N LEU A 54 2.72 2.73 -4.20
CA LEU A 54 3.22 1.39 -3.90
C LEU A 54 2.62 0.93 -2.58
N THR A 55 1.86 -0.17 -2.64
CA THR A 55 1.35 -0.85 -1.45
C THR A 55 2.27 -2.03 -1.13
N ILE A 56 2.77 -2.13 0.10
CA ILE A 56 3.55 -3.28 0.59
C ILE A 56 2.79 -4.00 1.71
N SER A 57 2.22 -5.15 1.40
CA SER A 57 1.35 -5.90 2.30
C SER A 57 1.98 -7.21 2.79
N VAL A 58 1.33 -7.83 3.77
CA VAL A 58 1.76 -9.10 4.39
C VAL A 58 0.86 -10.28 4.03
N SER A 59 -0.06 -10.11 3.06
CA SER A 59 -1.04 -11.14 2.64
C SER A 59 -1.70 -11.86 3.82
N GLY A 60 -2.22 -11.10 4.79
CA GLY A 60 -2.92 -11.63 5.96
C GLY A 60 -2.03 -12.24 7.06
N ARG A 61 -0.71 -12.32 6.88
CA ARG A 61 0.22 -12.83 7.92
C ARG A 61 0.54 -11.74 8.94
N LYS A 62 -0.25 -11.66 10.01
CA LYS A 62 -0.11 -10.67 11.09
C LYS A 62 1.30 -10.64 11.69
N GLU A 63 1.95 -11.79 11.78
CA GLU A 63 3.33 -11.91 12.27
C GLU A 63 4.33 -11.08 11.46
N ARG A 64 4.08 -10.78 10.18
CA ARG A 64 4.99 -10.02 9.30
C ARG A 64 4.65 -8.53 9.24
N LEU A 65 3.60 -8.09 9.91
CA LEU A 65 3.17 -6.69 9.89
C LEU A 65 4.25 -5.74 10.41
N HIS A 66 5.04 -6.18 11.38
CA HIS A 66 6.16 -5.40 11.89
C HIS A 66 7.24 -5.17 10.82
N ASN A 67 7.49 -6.14 9.93
CA ASN A 67 8.45 -6.01 8.83
C ASN A 67 7.98 -4.97 7.81
N ALA A 68 6.71 -5.06 7.37
CA ALA A 68 6.13 -4.10 6.45
C ALA A 68 6.16 -2.67 7.02
N LYS A 69 5.82 -2.50 8.31
CA LYS A 69 5.91 -1.21 9.00
C LYS A 69 7.34 -0.69 9.10
N SER A 70 8.30 -1.57 9.40
CA SER A 70 9.72 -1.20 9.53
C SER A 70 10.32 -0.79 8.19
N LEU A 71 9.89 -1.44 7.10
CA LEU A 71 10.23 -1.05 5.74
C LEU A 71 9.64 0.33 5.41
N LEU A 72 8.34 0.52 5.63
CA LEU A 72 7.66 1.79 5.32
C LEU A 72 8.18 2.97 6.14
N ALA A 73 8.60 2.75 7.38
CA ALA A 73 9.21 3.78 8.23
C ALA A 73 10.51 4.38 7.64
N LYS A 74 11.16 3.67 6.71
CA LYS A 74 12.37 4.12 6.01
C LYS A 74 12.08 4.61 4.59
N ALA A 75 10.79 4.72 4.22
CA ALA A 75 10.40 5.15 2.89
C ALA A 75 10.90 6.58 2.60
N PRO A 76 11.46 6.82 1.40
CA PRO A 76 11.84 8.16 0.99
C PRO A 76 10.59 9.00 0.73
N MET A 77 10.71 10.31 0.91
CA MET A 77 9.72 11.24 0.38
C MET A 77 10.02 11.46 -1.11
N LEU A 78 9.07 11.10 -1.96
CA LEU A 78 9.12 11.31 -3.42
C LEU A 78 7.87 12.08 -3.84
N ASP A 79 7.98 13.10 -4.66
CA ASP A 79 6.83 13.96 -5.00
C ASP A 79 5.69 13.20 -5.67
N ASP A 80 6.01 12.27 -6.57
CA ASP A 80 5.03 11.54 -7.39
C ASP A 80 4.54 10.22 -6.77
N TRP A 81 5.14 9.79 -5.65
CA TRP A 81 4.86 8.49 -5.01
C TRP A 81 4.37 8.60 -3.56
N GLU A 82 3.30 7.87 -3.27
CA GLU A 82 2.88 7.52 -1.92
C GLU A 82 3.11 6.03 -1.64
N PHE A 83 3.22 5.70 -0.36
CA PHE A 83 3.54 4.36 0.11
C PHE A 83 2.58 3.98 1.24
N ASP A 84 2.02 2.78 1.16
CA ASP A 84 1.11 2.27 2.19
C ASP A 84 1.33 0.77 2.44
N ILE A 85 0.87 0.28 3.58
CA ILE A 85 0.82 -1.15 3.92
C ILE A 85 -0.55 -1.78 3.64
N LEU A 86 -1.58 -0.96 3.49
CA LEU A 86 -2.95 -1.40 3.26
C LEU A 86 -3.42 -0.92 1.89
N LYS A 87 -4.07 -1.84 1.17
CA LYS A 87 -4.76 -1.49 -0.06
C LYS A 87 -5.83 -0.46 0.24
N LYS A 88 -5.77 0.68 -0.45
CA LYS A 88 -6.80 1.71 -0.29
C LYS A 88 -8.14 1.19 -0.82
N PRO A 89 -9.26 1.46 -0.13
CA PRO A 89 -10.57 1.20 -0.69
C PRO A 89 -10.73 1.96 -2.00
N LYS A 90 -11.34 1.32 -3.01
CA LYS A 90 -11.70 2.02 -4.24
C LYS A 90 -12.74 3.09 -3.89
N ALA A 91 -12.73 4.20 -4.64
CA ALA A 91 -13.75 5.26 -4.48
C ALA A 91 -15.16 4.64 -4.48
N ASN A 92 -16.03 5.14 -3.59
CA ASN A 92 -17.42 4.72 -3.38
C ASN A 92 -17.64 3.38 -2.64
N TRP A 93 -16.68 2.94 -1.83
CA TRP A 93 -16.86 1.82 -0.88
C TRP A 93 -17.41 2.26 0.48
N ASP A 94 -18.20 3.34 0.49
CA ASP A 94 -18.73 3.91 1.72
C ASP A 94 -19.93 3.13 2.26
N THR A 95 -20.42 2.12 1.55
CA THR A 95 -21.61 1.35 1.95
C THR A 95 -21.37 -0.15 1.75
N LEU A 96 -21.41 -0.88 2.87
CA LEU A 96 -21.49 -2.35 2.87
C LEU A 96 -22.96 -2.75 2.96
N GLU A 97 -23.45 -3.49 1.97
CA GLU A 97 -24.79 -4.07 1.99
C GLU A 97 -24.69 -5.58 2.21
N ILE A 98 -25.40 -6.10 3.23
CA ILE A 98 -25.54 -7.55 3.43
C ILE A 98 -26.82 -7.99 2.70
N PRO A 99 -26.73 -8.68 1.56
CA PRO A 99 -27.91 -9.16 0.86
C PRO A 99 -28.71 -10.11 1.76
N ASN A 100 -30.04 -10.05 1.64
CA ASN A 100 -31.04 -10.79 2.42
C ASN A 100 -31.31 -10.32 3.86
N HIS A 101 -30.56 -9.33 4.37
CA HIS A 101 -30.77 -8.81 5.74
C HIS A 101 -31.16 -7.33 5.77
N ASN A 102 -31.14 -6.64 4.61
CA ASN A 102 -31.45 -5.21 4.48
C ASN A 102 -30.60 -4.31 5.43
N ILE A 103 -29.42 -4.79 5.80
CA ILE A 103 -28.45 -4.08 6.63
C ILE A 103 -27.51 -3.33 5.68
N LYS A 104 -27.47 -2.00 5.81
CA LYS A 104 -26.51 -1.12 5.13
C LYS A 104 -25.63 -0.45 6.18
N VAL A 105 -24.34 -0.70 6.15
CA VAL A 105 -23.36 -0.08 7.05
C VAL A 105 -22.55 0.91 6.24
N SER A 106 -22.59 2.20 6.62
CA SER A 106 -21.79 3.22 5.96
C SER A 106 -20.52 3.54 6.73
N ALA A 107 -19.38 3.56 6.04
CA ALA A 107 -18.07 3.90 6.62
C ALA A 107 -17.96 5.39 7.02
N CYS A 108 -18.83 6.26 6.48
CA CYS A 108 -18.81 7.70 6.76
C CYS A 108 -19.40 8.11 8.11
N LYS A 109 -19.92 7.19 8.94
CA LYS A 109 -20.40 7.53 10.29
C LYS A 109 -19.51 6.91 11.35
N LEU A 110 -18.39 7.56 11.61
CA LEU A 110 -17.77 7.57 12.94
C LEU A 110 -18.00 8.96 13.57
N ASP A 111 -19.27 9.37 13.68
CA ASP A 111 -19.62 10.35 14.71
C ASP A 111 -19.47 9.62 16.05
N VAL A 112 -18.29 9.76 16.65
CA VAL A 112 -18.12 9.56 18.08
C VAL A 112 -18.91 10.68 18.74
N CYS A 113 -20.20 10.47 18.96
CA CYS A 113 -20.92 11.22 19.97
C CYS A 113 -20.36 10.79 21.32
N VAL A 114 -19.36 11.52 21.81
CA VAL A 114 -19.07 11.54 23.25
C VAL A 114 -20.29 12.17 23.89
N ALA A 115 -21.18 11.35 24.45
CA ALA A 115 -22.16 11.85 25.40
C ALA A 115 -21.38 12.18 26.68
N GLU A 116 -21.09 13.46 26.88
CA GLU A 116 -20.70 13.97 28.19
C GLU A 116 -21.89 13.72 29.15
N VAL A 117 -21.63 13.03 30.26
CA VAL A 117 -22.53 12.87 31.41
C VAL A 117 -21.99 13.72 32.55
#